data_AF-A0A8H7W8C8-F1
#
_entry.id   AF-A0A8H7W8C8-F1
#
_cell.length_a   1.000
_cell.length_b   1.000
_cell.length_c   1.000
_cell.angle_alpha   90.00
_cell.angle_beta   90.00
_cell.angle_gamma   90.00
#
_symmetry.space_group_name_H-M   'P 1'
#
loop_
_entity.id
_entity.type
_entity.pdbx_description
1 polymer ?
#
loop_
_entity_poly.entity_id
_entity_poly.type
_entity_poly.pdbx_seq_one_letter_code
_entity_poly.pdbx_strand_id
1 'polypeptide(L)'
;MNTSLICVGAIHALLFSLSAAAVWMVDPESCDVASGKYAFVQNAMRNALTIATAANNALQQTPRSTAVQSSLDLLFNNGDQTLVNTYGPLVFGNTHGITRLTAEATQGQALSTYDVKIYCDQKRIDSEWRGLVKVNYDNDIKQNLQEKDYSSCSLSTLMYTTTPNGLKSPHLQIQICPNFLLWALPIANPSTAWLSLDFWKKISASLVNQVTARFHPEIDAYSLFDVTMLHELTHASRRFSTIDVDNGGGAAYGWKKCRALSTTLSSDTGNQWADPGGPEINADSWALFGCVAWQLSTGRISGINADGSFIMV
;
A
#
# COMPACT_ATOMS: atom_id res chain seq x y z
N MET A 1 -6.98 72.83 -13.61
CA MET A 1 -6.08 72.19 -12.63
C MET A 1 -6.39 70.70 -12.68
N ASN A 2 -5.55 69.94 -13.39
CA ASN A 2 -5.74 68.50 -13.61
C ASN A 2 -4.94 67.73 -12.57
N THR A 3 -5.63 67.02 -11.69
CA THR A 3 -5.06 65.99 -10.82
C THR A 3 -5.20 64.64 -11.50
N SER A 4 -4.08 64.11 -12.01
CA SER A 4 -3.98 62.73 -12.50
C SER A 4 -3.60 61.82 -11.33
N LEU A 5 -4.52 60.93 -10.97
CA LEU A 5 -4.31 59.85 -10.00
C LEU A 5 -3.63 58.67 -10.71
N ILE A 6 -2.41 58.32 -10.32
CA ILE A 6 -1.70 57.14 -10.82
C ILE A 6 -2.04 55.96 -9.89
N CYS A 7 -2.86 55.03 -10.38
CA CYS A 7 -3.09 53.73 -9.73
C CYS A 7 -1.85 52.84 -9.91
N VAL A 8 -1.08 52.67 -8.84
CA VAL A 8 -0.06 51.62 -8.74
C VAL A 8 -0.74 50.33 -8.31
N GLY A 9 -1.10 49.49 -9.27
CA GLY A 9 -1.61 48.15 -9.01
C GLY A 9 -0.47 47.24 -8.56
N ALA A 10 -0.46 46.87 -7.27
CA ALA A 10 0.46 45.89 -6.72
C ALA A 10 0.07 44.48 -7.21
N ILE A 11 0.77 43.96 -8.22
CA ILE A 11 0.69 42.56 -8.64
C ILE A 11 1.35 41.71 -7.54
N HIS A 12 0.54 41.17 -6.63
CA HIS A 12 0.97 40.09 -5.74
C HIS A 12 1.12 38.83 -6.58
N ALA A 13 2.34 38.55 -7.03
CA ALA A 13 2.69 37.23 -7.54
C ALA A 13 2.59 36.22 -6.40
N LEU A 14 1.46 35.52 -6.32
CA LEU A 14 1.30 34.30 -5.52
C LEU A 14 2.28 33.26 -6.04
N LEU A 15 3.47 33.20 -5.43
CA LEU A 15 4.38 32.08 -5.57
C LEU A 15 3.72 30.86 -4.94
N PHE A 16 2.94 30.12 -5.74
CA PHE A 16 2.58 28.76 -5.39
C PHE A 16 3.87 27.94 -5.37
N SER A 17 4.32 27.58 -4.17
CA SER A 17 5.36 26.57 -4.02
C SER A 17 4.78 25.26 -4.56
N LEU A 18 5.13 24.92 -5.79
CA LEU A 18 4.92 23.58 -6.33
C LEU A 18 5.71 22.63 -5.43
N SER A 19 5.03 21.95 -4.51
CA SER A 19 5.62 20.84 -3.77
C SER A 19 6.11 19.84 -4.81
N ALA A 20 7.41 19.57 -4.84
CA ALA A 20 7.96 18.55 -5.73
C ALA A 20 7.16 17.25 -5.53
N ALA A 21 6.73 16.65 -6.64
CA ALA A 21 6.04 15.37 -6.60
C ALA A 21 6.96 14.34 -5.94
N ALA A 22 6.40 13.44 -5.13
CA ALA A 22 7.23 12.38 -4.57
C ALA A 22 7.54 11.36 -5.67
N VAL A 23 8.68 10.70 -5.51
CA VAL A 23 9.16 9.66 -6.41
C VAL A 23 9.32 8.35 -5.66
N TRP A 24 9.40 7.27 -6.41
CA TRP A 24 9.75 5.96 -5.88
C TRP A 24 11.02 5.44 -6.56
N MET A 25 11.74 4.51 -5.96
CA MET A 25 12.95 3.91 -6.52
C MET A 25 12.98 2.44 -6.19
N VAL A 26 13.19 1.59 -7.18
CA VAL A 26 13.63 0.21 -6.93
C VAL A 26 15.14 0.23 -6.82
N ASP A 27 15.70 -0.37 -5.77
CA ASP A 27 17.15 -0.43 -5.61
C ASP A 27 17.75 -1.44 -6.62
N PRO A 28 18.57 -1.00 -7.59
CA PRO A 28 19.02 -1.86 -8.67
C PRO A 28 20.02 -2.95 -8.22
N GLU A 29 20.74 -2.71 -7.11
CA GLU A 29 21.70 -3.66 -6.56
C GLU A 29 20.99 -4.77 -5.79
N SER A 30 20.02 -4.39 -4.95
CA SER A 30 19.19 -5.32 -4.19
C SER A 30 18.28 -6.14 -5.10
N CYS A 31 17.71 -5.52 -6.13
CA CYS A 31 16.77 -6.14 -7.06
C CYS A 31 17.39 -6.64 -8.36
N ASP A 32 18.70 -6.85 -8.43
CA ASP A 32 19.44 -7.50 -9.53
C ASP A 32 18.81 -7.33 -10.92
N VAL A 33 19.19 -6.25 -11.60
CA VAL A 33 18.70 -5.88 -12.95
C VAL A 33 18.82 -7.03 -13.96
N ALA A 34 19.90 -7.82 -13.90
CA ALA A 34 20.15 -8.89 -14.86
C ALA A 34 19.19 -10.08 -14.69
N SER A 35 18.67 -10.29 -13.49
CA SER A 35 17.73 -11.38 -13.19
C SER A 35 16.28 -11.11 -13.59
N GLY A 36 15.95 -9.89 -14.03
CA GLY A 36 14.58 -9.45 -14.30
C GLY A 36 13.76 -9.10 -13.04
N LYS A 37 14.32 -9.27 -11.84
CA LYS A 37 13.70 -8.85 -10.56
C LYS A 37 13.36 -7.38 -10.53
N TYR A 38 14.30 -6.53 -10.94
CA TYR A 38 14.13 -5.09 -11.00
C TYR A 38 12.90 -4.69 -11.84
N ALA A 39 12.81 -5.19 -13.07
CA ALA A 39 11.69 -4.92 -13.97
C ALA A 39 10.36 -5.47 -13.41
N PHE A 40 10.37 -6.65 -12.80
CA PHE A 40 9.19 -7.21 -12.15
C PHE A 40 8.68 -6.30 -11.02
N VAL A 41 9.56 -5.84 -10.14
CA VAL A 41 9.19 -4.96 -9.01
C VAL A 41 8.77 -3.57 -9.50
N GLN A 42 9.41 -3.02 -10.53
CA GLN A 42 8.97 -1.78 -11.17
C GLN A 42 7.53 -1.90 -11.70
N ASN A 43 7.21 -3.01 -12.37
CA ASN A 43 5.86 -3.26 -12.88
C ASN A 43 4.85 -3.40 -11.74
N ALA A 44 5.19 -4.14 -10.69
CA ALA A 44 4.34 -4.28 -9.51
C ALA A 44 4.07 -2.94 -8.83
N MET A 45 5.08 -2.07 -8.71
CA MET A 45 4.92 -0.72 -8.17
C MET A 45 3.97 0.11 -9.05
N ARG A 46 4.12 0.09 -10.37
CA ARG A 46 3.21 0.78 -11.30
C ARG A 46 1.77 0.24 -11.23
N ASN A 47 1.62 -1.08 -11.07
CA ASN A 47 0.31 -1.70 -10.87
C ASN A 47 -0.32 -1.24 -9.55
N ALA A 48 0.43 -1.25 -8.44
CA ALA A 48 -0.03 -0.77 -7.15
C ALA A 48 -0.50 0.71 -7.22
N LEU A 49 0.24 1.57 -7.91
CA LEU A 49 -0.15 2.97 -8.16
C LEU A 49 -1.42 3.09 -9.02
N THR A 50 -1.59 2.20 -10.00
CA THR A 50 -2.81 2.12 -10.82
C THR A 50 -4.01 1.71 -9.96
N ILE A 51 -3.83 0.73 -9.08
CA ILE A 51 -4.85 0.27 -8.13
C ILE A 51 -5.22 1.39 -7.15
N ALA A 52 -4.23 2.08 -6.58
CA ALA A 52 -4.43 3.24 -5.70
C ALA A 52 -5.19 4.38 -6.40
N THR A 53 -4.88 4.64 -7.67
CA THR A 53 -5.57 5.66 -8.48
C THR A 53 -7.04 5.27 -8.71
N ALA A 54 -7.31 4.01 -9.05
CA ALA A 54 -8.68 3.51 -9.18
C ALA A 54 -9.47 3.64 -7.87
N ALA A 55 -8.83 3.32 -6.74
CA ALA A 55 -9.41 3.49 -5.40
C ALA A 55 -9.76 4.96 -5.10
N ASN A 56 -8.81 5.87 -5.34
CA ASN A 56 -9.04 7.30 -5.17
C ASN A 56 -10.19 7.82 -6.06
N ASN A 57 -10.21 7.41 -7.33
CA ASN A 57 -11.27 7.80 -8.26
C ASN A 57 -12.64 7.27 -7.79
N ALA A 58 -12.72 6.02 -7.33
CA ALA A 58 -13.95 5.43 -6.80
C ALA A 58 -14.44 6.17 -5.54
N LEU A 59 -13.53 6.59 -4.65
CA LEU A 59 -13.87 7.36 -3.46
C LEU A 59 -14.39 8.77 -3.79
N GLN A 60 -13.90 9.39 -4.87
CA GLN A 60 -14.29 10.74 -5.30
C GLN A 60 -15.60 10.78 -6.11
N GLN A 61 -16.11 9.64 -6.60
CA GLN A 61 -17.37 9.60 -7.33
C GLN A 61 -18.55 10.01 -6.44
N THR A 62 -19.39 10.92 -6.93
CA THR A 62 -20.62 11.38 -6.26
C THR A 62 -21.78 11.42 -7.27
N PRO A 63 -22.80 10.55 -7.14
CA PRO A 63 -22.87 9.41 -6.22
C PRO A 63 -21.87 8.31 -6.59
N ARG A 64 -21.44 7.51 -5.60
CA ARG A 64 -20.69 6.27 -5.84
C ARG A 64 -21.60 5.23 -6.50
N SER A 65 -21.02 4.34 -7.30
CA SER A 65 -21.76 3.17 -7.80
C SER A 65 -22.15 2.25 -6.65
N THR A 66 -23.26 1.50 -6.81
CA THR A 66 -23.73 0.54 -5.80
C THR A 66 -22.66 -0.51 -5.45
N ALA A 67 -21.89 -0.96 -6.44
CA ALA A 67 -20.83 -1.94 -6.22
C ALA A 67 -19.65 -1.39 -5.40
N VAL A 68 -19.23 -0.15 -5.70
CA VAL A 68 -18.21 0.56 -4.89
C VAL A 68 -18.72 0.74 -3.46
N GLN A 69 -19.95 1.24 -3.31
CA GLN A 69 -20.55 1.46 -1.99
C GLN A 69 -20.63 0.15 -1.21
N SER A 70 -21.13 -0.92 -1.81
CA SER A 70 -21.18 -2.25 -1.19
C SER A 70 -19.78 -2.70 -0.74
N SER A 71 -18.74 -2.53 -1.56
CA SER A 71 -17.37 -2.91 -1.16
C SER A 71 -16.85 -2.13 0.05
N LEU A 72 -17.16 -0.83 0.13
CA LEU A 72 -16.85 0.00 1.30
C LEU A 72 -17.62 -0.47 2.52
N ASP A 73 -18.89 -0.82 2.35
CA ASP A 73 -19.73 -1.28 3.44
C ASP A 73 -19.25 -2.62 4.00
N LEU A 74 -18.72 -3.50 3.15
CA LEU A 74 -18.13 -4.76 3.59
C LEU A 74 -16.84 -4.52 4.39
N LEU A 75 -15.94 -3.64 3.92
CA LEU A 75 -14.61 -3.44 4.51
C LEU A 75 -14.57 -2.42 5.67
N PHE A 76 -15.51 -1.48 5.71
CA PHE A 76 -15.53 -0.37 6.68
C PHE A 76 -16.91 -0.21 7.39
N ASN A 77 -17.78 -1.21 7.24
CA ASN A 77 -19.03 -1.37 7.99
C ASN A 77 -20.02 -0.20 7.93
N ASN A 78 -20.53 0.13 6.73
CA ASN A 78 -21.81 0.83 6.42
C ASN A 78 -22.15 2.19 7.11
N GLY A 79 -21.62 2.49 8.29
CA GLY A 79 -22.02 3.55 9.21
C GLY A 79 -20.94 4.60 9.44
N ASP A 80 -19.71 4.37 8.97
CA ASP A 80 -18.66 5.38 9.05
C ASP A 80 -18.15 5.85 7.68
N GLN A 81 -19.10 6.21 6.83
CA GLN A 81 -18.78 6.91 5.58
C GLN A 81 -18.00 8.21 5.86
N THR A 82 -18.15 8.81 7.05
CA THR A 82 -17.37 9.98 7.46
C THR A 82 -15.89 9.65 7.57
N LEU A 83 -15.52 8.58 8.28
CA LEU A 83 -14.13 8.11 8.38
C LEU A 83 -13.62 7.66 7.00
N VAL A 84 -14.40 6.90 6.22
CA VAL A 84 -13.97 6.53 4.85
C VAL A 84 -13.69 7.76 3.98
N ASN A 85 -14.56 8.77 4.04
CA ASN A 85 -14.40 10.02 3.30
C ASN A 85 -13.24 10.87 3.83
N THR A 86 -12.87 10.70 5.09
CA THR A 86 -11.76 11.41 5.72
C THR A 86 -10.43 10.71 5.41
N TYR A 87 -10.33 9.42 5.69
CA TYR A 87 -9.11 8.62 5.61
C TYR A 87 -8.79 8.17 4.19
N GLY A 88 -9.79 7.84 3.36
CA GLY A 88 -9.57 7.39 1.99
C GLY A 88 -8.74 8.37 1.15
N PRO A 89 -9.08 9.67 1.11
CA PRO A 89 -8.27 10.70 0.45
C PRO A 89 -6.88 10.91 1.07
N LEU A 90 -6.70 10.59 2.35
CA LEU A 90 -5.39 10.68 3.02
C LEU A 90 -4.49 9.50 2.66
N VAL A 91 -5.07 8.31 2.48
CA VAL A 91 -4.37 7.10 2.05
C VAL A 91 -4.02 7.17 0.56
N PHE A 92 -5.00 7.49 -0.30
CA PHE A 92 -4.78 7.45 -1.75
C PHE A 92 -4.56 8.80 -2.41
N GLY A 93 -5.01 9.92 -1.85
CA GLY A 93 -5.07 11.20 -2.56
C GLY A 93 -3.72 11.89 -2.81
N ASN A 94 -3.75 12.93 -3.65
CA ASN A 94 -2.55 13.50 -4.28
C ASN A 94 -1.63 14.32 -3.36
N THR A 95 -2.12 14.88 -2.26
CA THR A 95 -1.30 15.79 -1.44
C THR A 95 -0.35 15.01 -0.51
N HIS A 96 -0.83 13.88 0.02
CA HIS A 96 -0.12 13.11 1.05
C HIS A 96 -0.25 11.59 0.91
N GLY A 97 -1.16 11.10 0.06
CA GLY A 97 -1.38 9.69 -0.17
C GLY A 97 -0.56 9.14 -1.33
N ILE A 98 -0.84 7.89 -1.69
CA ILE A 98 -0.03 7.07 -2.59
C ILE A 98 0.06 7.64 -4.02
N THR A 99 -1.00 8.27 -4.53
CA THR A 99 -1.05 8.76 -5.92
C THR A 99 -0.05 9.89 -6.25
N ARG A 100 0.55 10.50 -5.22
CA ARG A 100 1.62 11.49 -5.40
C ARG A 100 2.94 10.91 -5.95
N LEU A 101 3.12 9.59 -5.84
CA LEU A 101 4.30 8.86 -6.30
C LEU A 101 4.22 8.70 -7.82
N THR A 102 4.51 9.77 -8.55
CA THR A 102 4.17 9.88 -9.99
C THR A 102 5.25 9.33 -10.93
N ALA A 103 6.49 9.20 -10.44
CA ALA A 103 7.62 8.78 -11.26
C ALA A 103 8.62 7.96 -10.47
N GLU A 104 9.35 7.13 -11.19
CA GLU A 104 10.53 6.47 -10.66
C GLU A 104 11.73 7.43 -10.69
N ALA A 105 12.47 7.48 -9.60
CA ALA A 105 13.69 8.26 -9.47
C ALA A 105 14.81 7.65 -10.31
N THR A 106 15.64 8.49 -10.91
CA THR A 106 16.83 8.02 -11.63
C THR A 106 17.87 7.46 -10.66
N GLN A 107 18.65 6.46 -11.07
CA GLN A 107 19.73 5.93 -10.24
C GLN A 107 20.68 7.06 -9.81
N GLY A 108 21.01 7.10 -8.51
CA GLY A 108 21.85 8.15 -7.91
C GLY A 108 21.10 9.44 -7.55
N GLN A 109 19.81 9.56 -7.87
CA GLN A 109 18.98 10.66 -7.38
C GLN A 109 18.87 10.60 -5.85
N ALA A 110 19.10 11.73 -5.19
CA ALA A 110 18.85 11.85 -3.76
C ALA A 110 17.34 11.80 -3.49
N LEU A 111 16.93 10.90 -2.60
CA LEU A 111 15.55 10.76 -2.17
C LEU A 111 15.23 11.70 -1.01
N SER A 112 14.00 12.16 -0.98
CA SER A 112 13.39 13.04 0.00
C SER A 112 12.45 12.29 0.94
N THR A 113 12.03 12.96 2.00
CA THR A 113 11.34 12.34 3.15
C THR A 113 10.01 11.67 2.81
N TYR A 114 9.44 11.96 1.65
CA TYR A 114 8.19 11.37 1.17
C TYR A 114 8.38 10.37 0.03
N ASP A 115 9.62 10.19 -0.42
CA ASP A 115 9.94 9.25 -1.47
C ASP A 115 10.03 7.84 -0.89
N VAL A 116 9.83 6.83 -1.74
CA VAL A 116 9.83 5.42 -1.35
C VAL A 116 10.97 4.70 -2.04
N LYS A 117 11.81 3.97 -1.30
CA LYS A 117 12.84 3.09 -1.85
C LYS A 117 12.50 1.63 -1.57
N ILE A 118 12.55 0.78 -2.59
CA ILE A 118 12.11 -0.61 -2.56
C ILE A 118 13.32 -1.53 -2.69
N TYR A 119 13.42 -2.50 -1.79
CA TYR A 119 14.52 -3.47 -1.70
C TYR A 119 14.02 -4.90 -1.92
N CYS A 120 14.83 -5.75 -2.55
CA CYS A 120 14.52 -7.16 -2.82
C CYS A 120 15.32 -8.14 -1.94
N ASP A 121 16.32 -7.64 -1.22
CA ASP A 121 17.12 -8.38 -0.24
C ASP A 121 17.43 -7.49 0.96
N GLN A 122 18.02 -8.09 2.00
CA GLN A 122 18.35 -7.41 3.25
C GLN A 122 19.84 -7.01 3.32
N LYS A 123 20.57 -6.96 2.19
CA LYS A 123 22.03 -6.69 2.20
C LYS A 123 22.41 -5.34 2.79
N ARG A 124 21.51 -4.35 2.76
CA ARG A 124 21.74 -3.04 3.39
C ARG A 124 21.73 -3.09 4.92
N ILE A 125 21.21 -4.17 5.51
CA ILE A 125 21.02 -4.30 6.95
C ILE A 125 22.19 -5.06 7.55
N ASP A 126 23.02 -4.34 8.31
CA ASP A 126 24.05 -4.96 9.14
C ASP A 126 23.47 -5.35 10.48
N SER A 127 23.75 -6.59 10.90
CA SER A 127 23.32 -7.11 12.19
C SER A 127 24.53 -7.31 13.09
N GLU A 128 24.50 -6.72 14.27
CA GLU A 128 25.51 -6.98 15.30
C GLU A 128 24.87 -7.29 16.65
N TRP A 129 25.53 -8.14 17.43
CA TRP A 129 25.12 -8.44 18.80
C TRP A 129 25.81 -7.47 19.76
N ARG A 130 25.02 -6.69 20.51
CA ARG A 130 25.51 -5.84 21.60
C ARG A 130 25.05 -6.44 22.93
N GLY A 131 25.85 -7.37 23.46
CA GLY A 131 25.46 -8.18 24.61
C GLY A 131 24.35 -9.16 24.23
N LEU A 132 23.20 -9.07 24.89
CA LEU A 132 22.03 -9.93 24.65
C LEU A 132 21.04 -9.36 23.63
N VAL A 133 21.30 -8.17 23.10
CA VAL A 133 20.41 -7.49 22.15
C VAL A 133 21.02 -7.53 20.76
N LYS A 134 20.24 -7.98 19.78
CA LYS A 134 20.59 -7.86 18.37
C LYS A 134 20.22 -6.47 17.89
N VAL A 135 21.19 -5.71 17.40
CA VAL A 135 20.99 -4.39 16.81
C VAL A 135 21.11 -4.52 15.30
N ASN A 136 20.11 -4.00 14.59
CA ASN A 136 20.12 -3.95 13.13
C ASN A 136 20.40 -2.49 12.72
N TYR A 137 21.39 -2.29 11.87
CA TYR A 137 21.78 -1.00 11.32
C TYR A 137 21.49 -0.98 9.83
N ASP A 138 20.71 0.00 9.37
CA ASP A 138 20.45 0.21 7.95
C ASP A 138 21.49 1.17 7.38
N ASN A 139 22.35 0.65 6.51
CA ASN A 139 23.45 1.37 5.88
C ASN A 139 23.01 2.45 4.90
N ASP A 140 21.81 2.31 4.30
CA ASP A 140 21.30 3.27 3.32
C ASP A 140 20.86 4.58 3.98
N ILE A 141 20.13 4.47 5.09
CA ILE A 141 19.66 5.63 5.87
C ILE A 141 20.57 6.01 7.04
N LYS A 142 21.59 5.18 7.30
CA LYS A 142 22.58 5.33 8.38
C LYS A 142 21.96 5.36 9.78
N GLN A 143 20.99 4.48 10.06
CA GLN A 143 20.27 4.46 11.33
C GLN A 143 20.13 3.06 11.91
N ASN A 144 20.13 2.98 13.25
CA ASN A 144 19.69 1.77 13.94
C ASN A 144 18.18 1.60 13.74
N LEU A 145 17.78 0.42 13.30
CA LEU A 145 16.39 0.00 13.29
C LEU A 145 16.03 -0.50 14.68
N GLN A 146 14.96 0.05 15.26
CA GLN A 146 14.43 -0.50 16.51
C GLN A 146 13.82 -1.87 16.21
N GLU A 147 13.77 -2.76 17.19
CA GLU A 147 13.19 -4.11 17.03
C GLU A 147 11.74 -4.06 16.51
N LYS A 148 10.98 -3.03 16.92
CA LYS A 148 9.63 -2.75 16.42
C LYS A 148 9.56 -2.24 14.97
N ASP A 149 10.65 -1.66 14.46
CA ASP A 149 10.73 -1.03 13.12
C ASP A 149 11.36 -2.00 12.09
N TYR A 150 11.85 -3.15 12.56
CA TYR A 150 12.49 -4.18 11.75
C TYR A 150 11.77 -5.51 11.91
N SER A 151 10.96 -5.87 10.93
CA SER A 151 10.56 -7.26 10.73
C SER A 151 11.66 -7.97 9.96
N SER A 152 12.28 -9.01 10.51
CA SER A 152 13.13 -9.86 9.69
C SER A 152 12.25 -10.57 8.67
N CYS A 153 12.75 -10.80 7.45
CA CYS A 153 12.08 -11.65 6.49
C CYS A 153 11.98 -13.10 7.01
N SER A 154 10.89 -13.37 7.71
CA SER A 154 10.50 -14.68 8.18
C SER A 154 9.83 -15.48 7.05
N LEU A 155 9.57 -16.77 7.28
CA LEU A 155 8.88 -17.61 6.30
C LEU A 155 7.44 -17.13 6.00
N SER A 156 6.83 -16.37 6.91
CA SER A 156 5.46 -15.86 6.77
C SER A 156 5.36 -14.39 6.39
N THR A 157 6.49 -13.67 6.34
CA THR A 157 6.51 -12.25 5.98
C THR A 157 6.65 -12.11 4.47
N LEU A 158 5.69 -11.44 3.83
CA LEU A 158 5.70 -11.23 2.38
C LEU A 158 6.54 -10.00 2.01
N MET A 159 6.21 -8.87 2.63
CA MET A 159 6.92 -7.61 2.56
C MET A 159 6.85 -6.94 3.95
N TYR A 160 7.59 -5.86 4.14
CA TYR A 160 7.38 -4.94 5.26
C TYR A 160 7.84 -3.53 4.91
N THR A 161 7.25 -2.54 5.57
CA THR A 161 7.63 -1.14 5.44
C THR A 161 8.33 -0.66 6.69
N THR A 162 9.48 -0.01 6.50
CA THR A 162 10.20 0.67 7.58
C THR A 162 10.01 2.17 7.45
N THR A 163 9.62 2.81 8.56
CA THR A 163 9.49 4.27 8.69
C THR A 163 10.45 4.81 9.78
N PRO A 164 11.77 4.76 9.53
CA PRO A 164 12.77 4.91 10.59
C PRO A 164 12.67 6.27 11.29
N ASN A 165 12.41 6.23 12.61
CA ASN A 165 12.43 7.36 13.55
C ASN A 165 11.83 8.69 13.03
N GLY A 166 10.67 8.62 12.37
CA GLY A 166 9.90 9.80 11.96
C GLY A 166 10.58 10.65 10.86
N LEU A 167 10.61 11.97 11.04
CA LEU A 167 11.06 12.92 10.01
C LEU A 167 12.55 12.82 9.63
N LYS A 168 13.36 12.05 10.39
CA LYS A 168 14.82 12.00 10.24
C LYS A 168 15.29 11.02 9.16
N SER A 169 14.49 10.02 8.80
CA SER A 169 14.86 9.18 7.66
C SER A 169 14.80 10.01 6.36
N PRO A 170 15.80 9.92 5.48
CA PRO A 170 15.79 10.64 4.22
C PRO A 170 14.65 10.18 3.31
N HIS A 171 14.14 8.95 3.42
CA HIS A 171 13.02 8.41 2.62
C HIS A 171 12.30 7.28 3.38
N LEU A 172 11.25 6.74 2.81
CA LEU A 172 10.51 5.56 3.29
C LEU A 172 11.06 4.31 2.61
N GLN A 173 11.03 3.16 3.28
CA GLN A 173 11.63 1.94 2.76
C GLN A 173 10.63 0.80 2.76
N ILE A 174 10.50 0.11 1.62
CA ILE A 174 9.76 -1.15 1.51
C ILE A 174 10.79 -2.27 1.30
N GLN A 175 10.74 -3.29 2.13
CA GLN A 175 11.49 -4.53 1.95
C GLN A 175 10.57 -5.61 1.41
N ILE A 176 10.90 -6.16 0.25
CA ILE A 176 10.30 -7.38 -0.26
C ILE A 176 11.08 -8.56 0.29
N CYS A 177 10.40 -9.54 0.86
CA CYS A 177 11.08 -10.71 1.38
C CYS A 177 11.49 -11.67 0.26
N PRO A 178 12.75 -12.18 0.27
CA PRO A 178 13.28 -12.98 -0.83
C PRO A 178 12.40 -14.18 -1.20
N ASN A 179 11.82 -14.87 -0.23
CA ASN A 179 10.94 -16.01 -0.47
C ASN A 179 9.68 -15.62 -1.24
N PHE A 180 9.06 -14.48 -0.91
CA PHE A 180 7.88 -14.00 -1.61
C PHE A 180 8.21 -13.56 -3.04
N LEU A 181 9.34 -12.87 -3.22
CA LEU A 181 9.82 -12.48 -4.54
C LEU A 181 10.13 -13.70 -5.43
N LEU A 182 10.85 -14.69 -4.91
CA LEU A 182 11.16 -15.93 -5.64
C LEU A 182 9.91 -16.73 -6.01
N TRP A 183 8.88 -16.68 -5.16
CA TRP A 183 7.57 -17.27 -5.47
C TRP A 183 6.82 -16.48 -6.55
N ALA A 184 6.83 -15.15 -6.51
CA ALA A 184 6.06 -14.30 -7.41
C ALA A 184 6.67 -14.16 -8.81
N LEU A 185 8.00 -14.19 -8.94
CA LEU A 185 8.69 -14.01 -10.23
C LEU A 185 8.23 -14.98 -11.33
N PRO A 186 8.16 -16.31 -11.10
CA PRO A 186 7.72 -17.26 -12.12
C PRO A 186 6.23 -17.13 -12.45
N ILE A 187 5.45 -16.54 -11.54
CA ILE A 187 4.00 -16.29 -11.64
C ILE A 187 3.69 -15.07 -12.52
N ALA A 188 4.57 -14.08 -12.53
CA ALA A 188 4.45 -12.88 -13.36
C ALA A 188 5.07 -13.00 -14.75
N ASN A 189 6.05 -13.90 -14.92
CA ASN A 189 6.67 -14.25 -16.19
C ASN A 189 6.12 -15.48 -16.97
N PRO A 190 4.93 -16.03 -16.74
CA PRO A 190 4.32 -16.89 -17.75
C PRO A 190 3.81 -15.99 -18.87
N SER A 191 3.68 -16.52 -20.08
CA SER A 191 2.91 -15.92 -21.15
C SER A 191 1.40 -15.87 -20.81
N THR A 192 1.01 -15.37 -19.63
CA THR A 192 -0.23 -15.65 -18.85
C THR A 192 -1.56 -15.21 -19.43
N ALA A 193 -1.60 -14.63 -20.62
CA ALA A 193 -2.86 -14.28 -21.29
C ALA A 193 -3.79 -15.51 -21.50
N TRP A 194 -3.29 -16.75 -21.33
CA TRP A 194 -4.05 -18.00 -21.48
C TRP A 194 -4.28 -18.80 -20.17
N LEU A 195 -3.80 -18.35 -19.00
CA LEU A 195 -3.95 -19.14 -17.78
C LEU A 195 -5.29 -18.85 -17.09
N SER A 196 -6.14 -19.88 -17.01
CA SER A 196 -7.43 -19.81 -16.32
C SER A 196 -7.28 -19.74 -14.79
N LEU A 197 -8.28 -19.17 -14.10
CA LEU A 197 -8.39 -19.15 -12.63
C LEU A 197 -8.27 -20.55 -11.99
N ASP A 198 -8.61 -21.62 -12.72
CA ASP A 198 -8.47 -23.00 -12.22
C ASP A 198 -7.02 -23.50 -12.21
N PHE A 199 -6.16 -22.99 -13.09
CA PHE A 199 -4.73 -23.25 -13.03
C PHE A 199 -4.10 -22.54 -11.83
N TRP A 200 -4.55 -21.31 -11.55
CA TRP A 200 -4.21 -20.58 -10.33
C TRP A 200 -4.57 -21.37 -9.07
N LYS A 201 -5.78 -21.94 -9.00
CA LYS A 201 -6.19 -22.80 -7.86
C LYS A 201 -5.27 -24.00 -7.63
N LYS A 202 -4.64 -24.55 -8.68
CA LYS A 202 -3.76 -25.73 -8.58
C LYS A 202 -2.32 -25.37 -8.19
N ILE A 203 -1.74 -24.32 -8.79
CA ILE A 203 -0.40 -23.85 -8.42
C ILE A 203 -0.41 -23.27 -7.02
N SER A 204 -1.49 -22.56 -6.69
CA SER A 204 -1.68 -22.03 -5.37
C SER A 204 -1.56 -23.23 -4.40
N ALA A 205 -2.44 -24.24 -4.45
CA ALA A 205 -2.51 -25.39 -3.53
C ALA A 205 -1.18 -25.97 -2.96
N SER A 206 -0.09 -26.00 -3.73
CA SER A 206 1.21 -26.55 -3.29
C SER A 206 2.08 -25.62 -2.42
N LEU A 207 1.95 -24.30 -2.53
CA LEU A 207 2.61 -23.28 -1.67
C LEU A 207 1.60 -22.60 -0.70
N VAL A 208 0.33 -22.69 -1.05
CA VAL A 208 -0.89 -22.22 -0.36
C VAL A 208 -1.19 -22.98 0.91
N ASN A 209 -0.79 -24.23 1.06
CA ASN A 209 -1.00 -24.90 2.35
C ASN A 209 -0.37 -24.16 3.57
N GLN A 210 0.63 -23.29 3.38
CA GLN A 210 1.13 -22.39 4.43
C GLN A 210 0.60 -20.94 4.32
N VAL A 211 0.33 -20.45 3.10
CA VAL A 211 -0.14 -19.09 2.84
C VAL A 211 -1.68 -19.01 2.87
N THR A 212 -2.42 -19.82 2.11
CA THR A 212 -3.90 -19.80 2.06
C THR A 212 -4.63 -20.53 3.17
N ALA A 213 -3.94 -21.30 4.03
CA ALA A 213 -4.53 -21.65 5.32
C ALA A 213 -4.95 -20.37 6.09
N ARG A 214 -4.39 -19.20 5.70
CA ARG A 214 -4.77 -17.86 6.16
C ARG A 214 -5.59 -17.07 5.11
N PHE A 215 -5.28 -17.20 3.82
CA PHE A 215 -5.90 -16.47 2.69
C PHE A 215 -6.90 -17.34 1.90
N HIS A 216 -8.17 -17.31 2.28
CA HIS A 216 -9.20 -18.22 1.76
C HIS A 216 -10.11 -17.73 0.59
N PRO A 217 -10.24 -16.43 0.25
CA PRO A 217 -11.00 -15.97 -0.91
C PRO A 217 -10.14 -15.56 -2.11
N GLU A 218 -10.78 -15.50 -3.29
CA GLU A 218 -10.15 -15.19 -4.57
C GLU A 218 -9.43 -13.84 -4.58
N ILE A 219 -10.00 -12.83 -3.90
CA ILE A 219 -9.38 -11.50 -3.77
C ILE A 219 -8.01 -11.53 -3.08
N ASP A 220 -7.80 -12.45 -2.12
CA ASP A 220 -6.52 -12.54 -1.40
C ASP A 220 -5.42 -13.23 -2.24
N ALA A 221 -5.79 -13.94 -3.32
CA ALA A 221 -4.83 -14.57 -4.23
C ALA A 221 -4.61 -13.77 -5.52
N TYR A 222 -5.61 -12.99 -5.93
CA TYR A 222 -5.61 -12.23 -7.17
C TYR A 222 -4.62 -11.06 -7.08
N SER A 223 -3.64 -11.03 -8.00
CA SER A 223 -2.59 -10.00 -8.00
C SER A 223 -1.93 -9.82 -6.63
N LEU A 224 -1.76 -10.92 -5.87
CA LEU A 224 -1.28 -10.88 -4.48
C LEU A 224 -0.04 -10.00 -4.32
N PHE A 225 0.94 -10.09 -5.24
CA PHE A 225 2.14 -9.25 -5.17
C PHE A 225 1.86 -7.75 -5.32
N ASP A 226 0.99 -7.36 -6.26
CA ASP A 226 0.63 -5.94 -6.49
C ASP A 226 -0.21 -5.40 -5.33
N VAL A 227 -1.10 -6.22 -4.76
CA VAL A 227 -1.94 -5.85 -3.60
C VAL A 227 -1.10 -5.77 -2.33
N THR A 228 -0.15 -6.69 -2.12
CA THR A 228 0.82 -6.59 -1.01
C THR A 228 1.70 -5.35 -1.18
N MET A 229 2.16 -5.03 -2.38
CA MET A 229 2.87 -3.77 -2.63
C MET A 229 2.00 -2.56 -2.26
N LEU A 230 0.71 -2.57 -2.62
CA LEU A 230 -0.21 -1.50 -2.23
C LEU A 230 -0.38 -1.41 -0.71
N HIS A 231 -0.52 -2.54 -0.02
CA HIS A 231 -0.58 -2.63 1.44
C HIS A 231 0.65 -1.97 2.09
N GLU A 232 1.85 -2.29 1.61
CA GLU A 232 3.07 -1.65 2.12
C GLU A 232 3.09 -0.13 1.85
N LEU A 233 2.58 0.30 0.70
CA LEU A 233 2.46 1.72 0.39
C LEU A 233 1.49 2.45 1.32
N THR A 234 0.48 1.79 1.89
CA THR A 234 -0.40 2.45 2.88
C THR A 234 0.31 2.67 4.22
N HIS A 235 1.30 1.83 4.57
CA HIS A 235 2.23 2.11 5.67
C HIS A 235 3.24 3.21 5.30
N ALA A 236 3.61 3.32 4.03
CA ALA A 236 4.53 4.33 3.52
C ALA A 236 3.89 5.74 3.39
N SER A 237 3.03 6.14 4.34
CA SER A 237 2.47 7.48 4.42
C SER A 237 2.89 8.17 5.73
N ARG A 238 3.72 9.21 5.64
CA ARG A 238 4.22 9.92 6.85
C ARG A 238 3.16 10.70 7.61
N ARG A 239 2.04 11.07 6.98
CA ARG A 239 0.96 11.81 7.64
C ARG A 239 -0.16 10.91 8.12
N PHE A 240 -0.38 9.79 7.43
CA PHE A 240 -1.45 8.83 7.73
C PHE A 240 -0.98 7.42 7.38
N SER A 241 0.00 6.92 8.14
CA SER A 241 0.40 5.53 8.04
C SER A 241 -0.72 4.69 8.59
N THR A 242 -1.24 3.78 7.77
CA THR A 242 -2.03 2.67 8.28
C THR A 242 -1.15 1.81 9.19
N ILE A 243 -1.79 1.00 10.03
CA ILE A 243 -1.13 0.00 10.86
C ILE A 243 -1.69 -1.38 10.51
N ASP A 244 -0.92 -2.41 10.86
CA ASP A 244 -1.42 -3.77 10.84
C ASP A 244 -2.21 -4.02 12.10
N VAL A 245 -3.51 -3.73 12.05
CA VAL A 245 -4.38 -3.81 13.22
C VAL A 245 -4.45 -5.26 13.72
N ASP A 246 -4.11 -5.46 14.99
CA ASP A 246 -4.30 -6.70 15.73
C ASP A 246 -5.38 -6.51 16.81
N ASN A 247 -6.47 -7.27 16.75
CA ASN A 247 -7.54 -7.27 17.74
C ASN A 247 -7.39 -8.42 18.76
N GLY A 248 -6.19 -8.59 19.32
CA GLY A 248 -5.90 -9.61 20.34
C GLY A 248 -5.87 -11.05 19.82
N GLY A 249 -5.70 -11.26 18.51
CA GLY A 249 -5.77 -12.57 17.85
C GLY A 249 -4.84 -12.72 16.62
N GLY A 250 -3.91 -11.78 16.44
CA GLY A 250 -3.02 -11.65 15.30
C GLY A 250 -3.58 -10.69 14.24
N ALA A 251 -2.68 -9.91 13.63
CA ALA A 251 -2.98 -8.93 12.58
C ALA A 251 -4.03 -9.39 11.55
N ALA A 252 -4.92 -8.45 11.20
CA ALA A 252 -6.10 -8.62 10.37
C ALA A 252 -5.78 -8.71 8.86
N TYR A 253 -4.87 -9.61 8.48
CA TYR A 253 -4.57 -9.90 7.08
C TYR A 253 -5.59 -10.85 6.44
N GLY A 254 -5.93 -10.55 5.19
CA GLY A 254 -6.88 -11.25 4.35
C GLY A 254 -8.32 -10.75 4.54
N TRP A 255 -9.12 -10.91 3.48
CA TRP A 255 -10.51 -10.44 3.42
C TRP A 255 -11.34 -10.87 4.63
N LYS A 256 -11.29 -12.15 5.02
CA LYS A 256 -12.08 -12.65 6.16
C LYS A 256 -11.77 -11.91 7.46
N LYS A 257 -10.50 -11.57 7.70
CA LYS A 257 -10.10 -10.83 8.90
C LYS A 257 -10.44 -9.35 8.79
N CYS A 258 -10.24 -8.73 7.64
CA CYS A 258 -10.70 -7.35 7.40
C CYS A 258 -12.22 -7.22 7.57
N ARG A 259 -12.99 -8.22 7.12
CA ARG A 259 -14.44 -8.31 7.36
C ARG A 259 -14.80 -8.47 8.83
N ALA A 260 -14.11 -9.36 9.53
CA ALA A 260 -14.32 -9.51 10.97
C ALA A 260 -14.02 -8.19 11.69
N LEU A 261 -12.91 -7.52 11.32
CA LEU A 261 -12.51 -6.23 11.86
C LEU A 261 -13.59 -5.17 11.65
N SER A 262 -14.11 -5.07 10.42
CA SER A 262 -15.16 -4.10 10.08
C SER A 262 -16.41 -4.28 10.94
N THR A 263 -16.78 -5.52 11.26
CA THR A 263 -17.97 -5.81 12.06
C THR A 263 -17.76 -5.75 13.59
N THR A 264 -16.53 -5.84 14.09
CA THR A 264 -16.27 -6.02 15.53
C THR A 264 -16.02 -4.70 16.27
N LEU A 265 -15.37 -3.73 15.63
CA LEU A 265 -14.94 -2.47 16.26
C LEU A 265 -15.78 -1.26 15.86
N SER A 266 -16.87 -1.49 15.14
CA SER A 266 -17.77 -0.46 14.63
C SER A 266 -18.80 0.08 15.62
N SER A 267 -18.67 -0.20 16.92
CA SER A 267 -19.71 0.11 17.90
C SER A 267 -19.61 1.51 18.51
N ASP A 268 -18.51 2.25 18.31
CA ASP A 268 -18.34 3.60 18.86
C ASP A 268 -18.66 4.71 17.83
N THR A 269 -19.88 4.64 17.29
CA THR A 269 -20.45 5.54 16.25
C THR A 269 -20.56 7.04 16.62
N GLY A 270 -19.92 7.49 17.70
CA GLY A 270 -20.00 8.85 18.21
C GLY A 270 -18.71 9.68 18.11
N ASN A 271 -17.56 9.05 17.86
CA ASN A 271 -16.26 9.72 17.86
C ASN A 271 -15.79 10.01 16.43
N GLN A 272 -15.36 11.26 16.16
CA GLN A 272 -14.88 11.72 14.85
C GLN A 272 -13.47 11.19 14.50
N TRP A 273 -12.93 10.28 15.30
CA TRP A 273 -11.57 9.80 15.24
C TRP A 273 -11.58 8.31 14.99
N ALA A 274 -10.69 7.83 14.13
CA ALA A 274 -10.50 6.40 13.92
C ALA A 274 -10.26 5.67 15.25
N ASP A 275 -10.90 4.52 15.41
CA ASP A 275 -10.55 3.62 16.50
C ASP A 275 -9.10 3.17 16.25
N PRO A 276 -8.19 3.20 17.26
CA PRO A 276 -6.86 2.62 17.16
C PRO A 276 -6.82 1.15 16.72
N GLY A 277 -7.96 0.45 16.63
CA GLY A 277 -8.11 -0.83 15.94
C GLY A 277 -9.12 -0.84 14.78
N GLY A 278 -9.57 0.30 14.27
CA GLY A 278 -10.61 0.34 13.24
C GLY A 278 -10.14 -0.14 11.86
N PRO A 279 -11.06 -0.59 10.98
CA PRO A 279 -10.73 -0.94 9.60
C PRO A 279 -10.16 0.22 8.78
N GLU A 280 -10.50 1.47 9.10
CA GLU A 280 -10.07 2.70 8.44
C GLU A 280 -8.58 3.03 8.64
N ILE A 281 -7.92 2.41 9.60
CA ILE A 281 -6.46 2.49 9.78
C ILE A 281 -5.76 1.16 9.47
N ASN A 282 -6.50 0.13 9.06
CA ASN A 282 -5.93 -1.16 8.68
C ASN A 282 -5.42 -1.12 7.23
N ALA A 283 -4.13 -1.42 7.03
CA ALA A 283 -3.49 -1.39 5.71
C ALA A 283 -4.18 -2.32 4.71
N ASP A 284 -4.51 -3.52 5.16
CA ASP A 284 -5.08 -4.56 4.31
C ASP A 284 -6.52 -4.24 3.86
N SER A 285 -7.31 -3.56 4.71
CA SER A 285 -8.65 -3.10 4.34
C SER A 285 -8.58 -2.13 3.14
N TRP A 286 -7.61 -1.21 3.15
CA TRP A 286 -7.42 -0.28 2.04
C TRP A 286 -6.86 -0.95 0.79
N ALA A 287 -5.89 -1.86 0.94
CA ALA A 287 -5.33 -2.60 -0.19
C ALA A 287 -6.40 -3.46 -0.89
N LEU A 288 -7.24 -4.15 -0.12
CA LEU A 288 -8.36 -4.94 -0.63
C LEU A 288 -9.43 -4.06 -1.28
N PHE A 289 -9.79 -2.92 -0.68
CA PHE A 289 -10.69 -1.96 -1.33
C PHE A 289 -10.12 -1.47 -2.67
N GLY A 290 -8.83 -1.15 -2.70
CA GLY A 290 -8.16 -0.75 -3.94
C GLY A 290 -8.24 -1.82 -5.02
N CYS A 291 -8.00 -3.08 -4.66
CA CYS A 291 -8.14 -4.22 -5.58
C CYS A 291 -9.56 -4.29 -6.17
N VAL A 292 -10.60 -4.22 -5.32
CA VAL A 292 -12.00 -4.22 -5.78
C VAL A 292 -12.30 -3.04 -6.70
N ALA A 293 -11.92 -1.83 -6.30
CA ALA A 293 -12.15 -0.61 -7.09
C ALA A 293 -11.50 -0.70 -8.47
N TRP A 294 -10.28 -1.25 -8.54
CA TRP A 294 -9.59 -1.47 -9.81
C TRP A 294 -10.32 -2.50 -10.70
N GLN A 295 -10.72 -3.65 -10.15
CA GLN A 295 -11.48 -4.66 -10.90
C GLN A 295 -12.81 -4.12 -11.44
N LEU A 296 -13.53 -3.34 -10.62
CA LEU A 296 -14.75 -2.65 -11.05
C LEU A 296 -14.46 -1.65 -12.18
N SER A 297 -13.40 -0.84 -12.05
CA SER A 297 -13.04 0.17 -13.05
C SER A 297 -12.64 -0.42 -14.40
N THR A 298 -12.14 -1.66 -14.41
CA THR A 298 -11.76 -2.38 -15.63
C THR A 298 -12.91 -3.19 -16.24
N GLY A 299 -14.10 -3.19 -15.61
CA GLY A 299 -15.27 -3.93 -16.05
C GLY A 299 -15.11 -5.46 -15.94
N ARG A 300 -14.15 -5.95 -15.14
CA ARG A 300 -13.93 -7.39 -14.93
C ARG A 300 -14.93 -8.00 -13.96
N ILE A 301 -15.40 -7.20 -13.01
CA ILE A 301 -16.38 -7.58 -12.00
C ILE A 301 -17.51 -6.56 -11.97
N SER A 302 -18.71 -7.00 -11.61
CA SER A 302 -19.87 -6.17 -11.32
C SER A 302 -20.07 -5.93 -9.81
N GLY A 303 -19.33 -6.66 -8.96
CA GLY A 303 -19.38 -6.53 -7.51
C GLY A 303 -18.50 -7.56 -6.79
N ILE A 304 -18.58 -7.56 -5.46
CA ILE A 304 -17.90 -8.53 -4.59
C ILE A 304 -18.88 -9.06 -3.54
N ASN A 305 -18.83 -10.37 -3.29
CA ASN A 305 -19.67 -11.02 -2.29
C ASN A 305 -19.10 -10.83 -0.88
N ALA A 306 -19.92 -11.13 0.13
CA ALA A 306 -19.49 -11.01 1.52
C ALA A 306 -18.31 -11.92 1.88
N ASP A 307 -18.21 -13.07 1.22
CA ASP A 307 -17.12 -14.04 1.39
C ASP A 307 -15.81 -13.67 0.68
N GLY A 308 -15.81 -12.61 -0.16
CA GLY A 308 -14.65 -12.13 -0.90
C GLY A 308 -14.51 -12.71 -2.31
N SER A 309 -15.49 -13.49 -2.77
CA SER A 309 -15.57 -13.92 -4.18
C SER A 309 -16.06 -12.80 -5.10
N PHE A 310 -15.54 -12.76 -6.33
CA PHE A 310 -15.95 -11.76 -7.30
C PHE A 310 -17.30 -12.10 -7.95
N ILE A 311 -18.12 -11.08 -8.20
CA ILE A 311 -19.30 -11.18 -9.07
C ILE A 311 -18.86 -10.75 -10.45
N MET A 312 -18.78 -11.69 -11.40
CA MET A 312 -18.31 -11.39 -12.76
C MET A 312 -19.35 -10.59 -13.56
N VAL A 313 -18.89 -9.88 -14.60
CA VAL A 313 -19.76 -9.23 -15.61
C VAL A 313 -20.20 -10.24 -16.66
#